data_AF-A0A950RTY1-F1
#
_entry.id   AF-A0A950RTY1-F1
#
_cell.length_a   1.000
_cell.length_b   1.000
_cell.length_c   1.000
_cell.angle_alpha   90.00
_cell.angle_beta   90.00
_cell.angle_gamma   90.00
#
_symmetry.space_group_name_H-M   'P 1'
#
loop_
_entity.id
_entity.type
_entity.pdbx_description
1 polymer ?
#
loop_
_entity_poly.entity_id
_entity_poly.type
_entity_poly.pdbx_seq_one_letter_code
_entity_poly.pdbx_strand_id
1 'polypeptide(L)'
;MDKVVPSPAEAVSDLPDGASIAISGFGLSSGIPYSLLAAAADRGSRDLTLVANGVGGPTAKLIENRQVSRLIVSFVSRPRVESAAADLAVTGELEYEIVPQGTLVERLRAGGAGLAGVFTPTGVGTPVAEGKELRYFD
;
A
#
# COMPACT_ATOMS: atom_id res chain seq x y z
N MET A 1 -12.24 -7.77 26.63
CA MET A 1 -10.94 -8.23 26.09
C MET A 1 -10.04 -7.01 26.04
N ASP A 2 -8.93 -7.03 26.76
CA ASP A 2 -7.89 -6.01 26.64
C ASP A 2 -7.00 -6.33 25.43
N LYS A 3 -6.72 -5.32 24.61
CA LYS A 3 -5.89 -5.42 23.39
C LYS A 3 -4.71 -4.44 23.42
N VAL A 4 -4.46 -3.80 24.56
CA VAL A 4 -3.34 -2.88 24.75
C VAL A 4 -2.05 -3.69 24.81
N VAL A 5 -1.05 -3.26 24.03
CA VAL A 5 0.30 -3.80 24.03
C VAL A 5 1.28 -2.75 24.54
N PRO A 6 2.40 -3.13 25.19
CA PRO A 6 3.29 -2.22 25.88
C PRO A 6 4.08 -1.28 24.96
N SER A 7 4.24 -1.60 23.68
CA SER A 7 5.00 -0.75 22.74
C SER A 7 4.63 -1.01 21.27
N PRO A 8 4.97 -0.07 20.35
CA PRO A 8 4.87 -0.30 18.91
C PRO A 8 5.70 -1.49 18.42
N ALA A 9 6.86 -1.76 19.03
CA ALA A 9 7.70 -2.91 18.68
C ALA A 9 7.00 -4.24 19.00
N GLU A 10 6.33 -4.31 20.15
CA GLU A 10 5.52 -5.48 20.53
C GLU A 10 4.32 -5.64 19.57
N ALA A 11 3.70 -4.54 19.17
CA ALA A 11 2.54 -4.52 18.28
C ALA A 11 2.81 -5.07 16.86
N VAL A 12 4.08 -5.08 16.44
CA VAL A 12 4.51 -5.59 15.12
C VAL A 12 5.41 -6.82 15.24
N SER A 13 5.53 -7.41 16.45
CA SER A 13 6.48 -8.47 16.76
C SER A 13 6.21 -9.80 16.02
N ASP A 14 5.04 -9.94 15.42
CA ASP A 14 4.59 -11.07 14.64
C ASP A 14 4.55 -10.81 13.13
N LEU A 15 4.91 -9.61 12.66
CA LEU A 15 4.92 -9.26 11.23
C LEU A 15 5.91 -10.17 10.46
N PRO A 16 5.46 -11.07 9.58
CA PRO A 16 6.36 -11.96 8.85
C PRO A 16 6.93 -11.29 7.60
N ASP A 17 7.98 -11.88 7.04
CA ASP A 17 8.40 -11.58 5.66
C ASP A 17 7.28 -11.95 4.68
N GLY A 18 7.18 -11.25 3.56
CA GLY A 18 6.14 -11.47 2.56
C GLY A 18 4.75 -10.93 2.93
N ALA A 19 4.60 -10.26 4.08
CA ALA A 19 3.31 -9.75 4.53
C ALA A 19 2.76 -8.65 3.62
N SER A 20 1.43 -8.61 3.50
CA SER A 20 0.70 -7.50 2.86
C SER A 20 0.07 -6.60 3.92
N ILE A 21 0.41 -5.31 3.91
CA ILE A 21 0.04 -4.35 4.94
C ILE A 21 -0.80 -3.23 4.32
N ALA A 22 -2.04 -3.07 4.79
CA ALA A 22 -2.85 -1.90 4.48
C ALA A 22 -2.48 -0.74 5.43
N ILE A 23 -2.04 0.39 4.87
CA ILE A 23 -1.59 1.55 5.63
C ILE A 23 -2.62 2.67 5.52
N SER A 24 -3.09 3.14 6.66
CA SER A 24 -4.00 4.28 6.73
C SER A 24 -3.27 5.60 6.45
N GLY A 25 -4.05 6.58 6.00
CA GLY A 25 -3.63 7.97 5.91
C GLY A 25 -3.78 8.56 4.51
N PHE A 26 -3.63 9.89 4.45
CA PHE A 26 -3.76 10.66 3.23
C PHE A 26 -2.67 11.74 3.16
N GLY A 27 -2.09 11.91 1.97
CA GLY A 27 -0.92 12.76 1.77
C GLY A 27 0.29 12.24 2.54
N LEU A 28 1.05 13.16 3.15
CA LEU A 28 2.31 12.84 3.84
C LEU A 28 2.20 12.83 5.37
N SER A 29 1.03 13.15 5.94
CA SER A 29 0.92 13.36 7.38
C SER A 29 -0.39 13.02 8.06
N SER A 30 -1.52 13.01 7.35
CA SER A 30 -2.82 12.86 8.00
C SER A 30 -3.17 11.39 8.18
N GLY A 31 -3.39 10.94 9.42
CA GLY A 31 -3.87 9.59 9.73
C GLY A 31 -2.87 8.45 9.52
N ILE A 32 -1.57 8.78 9.45
CA ILE A 32 -0.49 7.81 9.24
C ILE A 32 0.02 7.27 10.59
N PRO A 33 0.18 5.95 10.78
CA PRO A 33 0.64 5.37 12.04
C PRO A 33 2.17 5.41 12.18
N TYR A 34 2.73 6.62 12.40
CA TYR A 34 4.17 6.88 12.43
C TYR A 34 4.98 5.91 13.32
N SER A 35 4.54 5.68 14.55
CA SER A 35 5.26 4.84 15.51
C SER A 35 5.30 3.36 15.10
N LEU A 36 4.21 2.85 14.53
CA LEU A 36 4.13 1.47 14.03
C LEU A 36 4.99 1.29 12.77
N LEU A 37 5.00 2.26 11.86
CA LEU A 37 5.85 2.21 10.66
C LEU A 37 7.33 2.28 11.01
N ALA A 38 7.71 3.11 12.00
CA ALA A 38 9.09 3.14 12.50
C ALA A 38 9.49 1.79 13.11
N ALA A 39 8.63 1.20 13.94
CA ALA A 39 8.88 -0.12 14.53
C ALA A 39 8.95 -1.24 13.48
N ALA A 40 8.10 -1.21 12.45
CA ALA A 40 8.14 -2.16 11.34
C ALA A 40 9.43 -2.02 10.51
N ALA A 41 9.92 -0.80 10.31
CA ALA A 41 11.21 -0.56 9.67
C ALA A 41 12.37 -1.12 10.51
N ASP A 42 12.36 -0.89 11.82
CA ASP A 42 13.40 -1.37 12.73
C ASP A 42 13.38 -2.90 12.92
N ARG A 43 12.20 -3.52 12.83
CA ARG A 43 12.02 -4.98 12.85
C ARG A 43 12.76 -5.67 11.70
N GLY A 44 12.80 -5.05 10.52
CA GLY A 44 13.54 -5.56 9.38
C GLY A 44 12.84 -6.65 8.55
N SER A 45 11.52 -6.86 8.72
CA SER A 45 10.76 -7.76 7.83
C SER A 45 10.91 -7.34 6.37
N ARG A 46 11.02 -8.31 5.46
CA ARG A 46 11.30 -8.11 4.03
C ARG A 46 10.17 -8.61 3.13
N ASP A 47 10.30 -8.33 1.84
CA ASP A 47 9.36 -8.72 0.79
C ASP A 47 7.92 -8.25 1.06
N LEU A 48 7.79 -7.10 1.74
CA LEU A 48 6.51 -6.55 2.12
C LEU A 48 5.76 -6.00 0.90
N THR A 49 4.45 -6.23 0.88
CA THR A 49 3.53 -5.52 -0.02
C THR A 49 2.82 -4.42 0.75
N LEU A 50 2.97 -3.17 0.34
CA LEU A 50 2.24 -2.05 0.96
C LEU A 50 1.03 -1.65 0.13
N VAL A 51 -0.13 -1.57 0.77
CA VAL A 51 -1.39 -1.09 0.19
C VAL A 51 -1.73 0.25 0.84
N ALA A 52 -1.62 1.35 0.12
CA ALA A 52 -1.77 2.68 0.70
C ALA A 52 -2.35 3.68 -0.31
N ASN A 53 -3.01 4.73 0.16
CA ASN A 53 -3.43 5.81 -0.73
C ASN A 53 -2.22 6.44 -1.47
N GLY A 54 -1.12 6.61 -0.75
CA GLY A 54 0.18 6.92 -1.32
C GLY A 54 1.31 6.59 -0.37
N VAL A 55 2.54 6.69 -0.88
CA VAL A 55 3.77 6.42 -0.13
C VAL A 55 4.60 7.68 0.00
N GLY A 56 5.42 7.74 1.05
CA GLY A 56 6.24 8.88 1.42
C GLY A 56 6.20 9.14 2.92
N GLY A 57 7.05 10.05 3.39
CA GLY A 57 7.19 10.29 4.83
C GLY A 57 7.62 9.01 5.57
N PRO A 58 6.87 8.52 6.57
CA PRO A 58 7.31 7.39 7.40
C PRO A 58 7.36 6.04 6.66
N THR A 59 6.69 5.86 5.52
CA THR A 59 6.87 4.64 4.70
C THR A 59 8.15 4.66 3.88
N ALA A 60 8.81 5.82 3.72
CA ALA A 60 10.03 5.94 2.92
C ALA A 60 11.17 5.08 3.50
N LYS A 61 11.30 5.04 4.84
CA LYS A 61 12.33 4.24 5.51
C LYS A 61 12.24 2.73 5.18
N LEU A 62 11.03 2.17 5.08
CA LEU A 62 10.82 0.78 4.67
C LEU A 62 11.31 0.53 3.24
N ILE A 63 11.07 1.49 2.34
CA ILE A 63 11.46 1.40 0.93
C ILE A 63 12.98 1.57 0.78
N GLU A 64 13.56 2.56 1.45
CA GLU A 64 15.01 2.82 1.51
C GLU A 64 15.79 1.62 2.07
N ASN A 65 15.22 0.94 3.08
CA ASN A 65 15.78 -0.28 3.67
C ASN A 65 15.63 -1.54 2.78
N ARG A 66 15.02 -1.43 1.59
CA ARG A 66 14.69 -2.56 0.71
C ARG A 66 13.86 -3.64 1.42
N GLN A 67 12.88 -3.20 2.21
CA GLN A 67 11.95 -4.09 2.90
C GLN A 67 10.66 -4.33 2.08
N VAL A 68 10.43 -3.52 1.05
CA VAL A 68 9.20 -3.51 0.25
C VAL A 68 9.49 -4.05 -1.14
N SER A 69 8.80 -5.12 -1.53
CA SER A 69 8.88 -5.71 -2.87
C SER A 69 7.77 -5.22 -3.80
N ARG A 70 6.62 -4.82 -3.23
CA ARG A 70 5.45 -4.38 -4.02
C ARG A 70 4.69 -3.22 -3.37
N LEU A 71 4.24 -2.30 -4.21
CA LEU A 71 3.33 -1.21 -3.85
C LEU A 71 1.99 -1.34 -4.60
N ILE A 72 0.89 -1.21 -3.88
CA ILE A 72 -0.46 -1.05 -4.46
C ILE A 72 -0.97 0.31 -3.98
N VAL A 73 -0.91 1.31 -4.85
CA VAL A 73 -1.11 2.70 -4.46
C VAL A 73 -1.96 3.48 -5.45
N SER A 74 -2.60 4.54 -4.97
CA SER A 74 -3.32 5.47 -5.84
C SER A 74 -2.47 6.65 -6.32
N PHE A 75 -1.38 6.92 -5.61
CA PHE A 75 -0.47 8.02 -5.90
C PHE A 75 0.93 7.71 -5.35
N VAL A 76 1.98 7.83 -6.18
CA VAL A 76 3.35 7.44 -5.77
C VAL A 76 4.21 8.63 -5.35
N SER A 77 4.13 9.77 -6.03
CA SER A 77 4.72 11.04 -5.58
C SER A 77 4.29 12.21 -6.48
N ARG A 78 4.64 13.44 -6.09
CA ARG A 78 4.48 14.61 -6.96
C ARG A 78 5.44 14.50 -8.16
N PRO A 79 5.03 14.92 -9.37
CA PRO A 79 5.97 15.03 -10.48
C PRO A 79 7.20 15.85 -10.05
N ARG A 80 8.41 15.34 -10.37
CA ARG A 80 9.73 15.95 -10.09
C ARG A 80 10.31 15.80 -8.67
N VAL A 81 9.75 14.92 -7.83
CA VAL A 81 10.40 14.54 -6.57
C VAL A 81 11.02 13.15 -6.74
N GLU A 82 12.35 13.09 -6.75
CA GLU A 82 13.10 11.84 -6.65
C GLU A 82 12.73 11.13 -5.36
N SER A 83 12.46 9.82 -5.45
CA SER A 83 12.17 8.99 -4.30
C SER A 83 12.70 7.60 -4.56
N ALA A 84 13.19 6.93 -3.51
CA ALA A 84 13.67 5.56 -3.61
C ALA A 84 12.62 4.63 -4.26
N ALA A 85 11.32 4.89 -4.04
CA ALA A 85 10.23 4.15 -4.68
C ALA A 85 10.25 4.28 -6.21
N ALA A 86 10.48 5.50 -6.72
CA ALA A 86 10.55 5.74 -8.16
C ALA A 86 11.81 5.11 -8.78
N ASP A 87 12.95 5.24 -8.11
CA ASP A 87 14.22 4.69 -8.59
C ASP A 87 14.17 3.16 -8.63
N LEU A 88 13.72 2.52 -7.55
CA LEU A 88 13.57 1.05 -7.47
C LEU A 88 12.51 0.51 -8.44
N ALA A 89 11.46 1.29 -8.72
CA ALA A 89 10.48 0.93 -9.74
C ALA A 89 11.08 0.95 -11.15
N VAL A 90 11.99 1.90 -11.44
CA VAL A 90 12.69 1.96 -12.74
C VAL A 90 13.69 0.82 -12.89
N THR A 91 14.38 0.42 -11.81
CA THR A 91 15.30 -0.74 -11.85
C THR A 91 14.58 -2.09 -11.83
N GLY A 92 13.28 -2.10 -11.52
CA GLY A 92 12.48 -3.32 -11.38
C GLY A 92 12.69 -4.05 -10.04
N GLU A 93 13.41 -3.45 -9.10
CA GLU A 93 13.59 -3.97 -7.73
C GLU A 93 12.32 -3.81 -6.88
N LEU A 94 11.40 -2.92 -7.28
CA LEU A 94 10.12 -2.70 -6.64
C LEU A 94 9.00 -2.77 -7.68
N GLU A 95 8.06 -3.69 -7.49
CA GLU A 95 6.83 -3.74 -8.29
C GLU A 95 5.85 -2.67 -7.83
N TYR A 96 5.10 -2.08 -8.75
CA TYR A 96 4.02 -1.17 -8.38
C TYR A 96 2.76 -1.39 -9.23
N GLU A 97 1.62 -1.22 -8.58
CA GLU A 97 0.29 -1.23 -9.19
C GLU A 97 -0.38 0.10 -8.86
N ILE A 98 -0.69 0.90 -9.89
CA ILE A 98 -1.47 2.12 -9.73
C ILE A 98 -2.96 1.79 -9.80
N VAL A 99 -3.68 2.10 -8.72
CA VAL A 99 -5.11 1.82 -8.58
C VAL A 99 -5.87 3.13 -8.36
N PRO A 100 -6.92 3.45 -9.14
CA PRO A 100 -7.75 4.61 -8.87
C PRO A 100 -8.22 4.63 -7.41
N GLN A 101 -8.20 5.80 -6.78
CA GLN A 101 -8.42 5.93 -5.33
C GLN A 101 -9.74 5.30 -4.85
N GLY A 102 -10.84 5.57 -5.55
CA GLY A 102 -12.14 4.95 -5.23
C GLY A 102 -12.12 3.43 -5.37
N THR A 103 -11.45 2.91 -6.41
CA THR A 103 -11.28 1.46 -6.62
C THR A 103 -10.42 0.81 -5.55
N LEU A 104 -9.36 1.49 -5.07
CA LEU A 104 -8.52 0.98 -3.98
C LEU A 104 -9.33 0.80 -2.69
N VAL A 105 -10.09 1.83 -2.31
CA VAL A 105 -10.95 1.79 -1.12
C VAL A 105 -12.03 0.73 -1.26
N GLU A 106 -12.67 0.62 -2.43
CA GLU A 106 -13.73 -0.35 -2.64
C GLU A 106 -13.20 -1.80 -2.64
N ARG A 107 -11.97 -2.04 -3.11
CA ARG A 107 -11.29 -3.34 -2.95
C ARG A 107 -11.08 -3.71 -1.49
N LEU A 108 -10.59 -2.76 -0.67
CA LEU A 108 -10.41 -2.98 0.77
C LEU A 108 -11.75 -3.24 1.46
N ARG A 109 -12.79 -2.45 1.13
CA ARG A 109 -14.14 -2.62 1.66
C ARG A 109 -14.74 -3.98 1.28
N ALA A 110 -14.61 -4.38 0.02
CA ALA A 110 -15.09 -5.67 -0.48
C ALA A 110 -14.42 -6.84 0.27
N GLY A 111 -13.09 -6.80 0.43
CA GLY A 111 -12.35 -7.80 1.21
C GLY A 111 -12.83 -7.90 2.67
N GLY A 112 -13.00 -6.75 3.34
CA GLY A 112 -13.53 -6.72 4.71
C GLY A 112 -14.99 -7.18 4.83
N ALA A 113 -15.77 -7.06 3.75
CA ALA A 113 -17.16 -7.51 3.69
C ALA A 113 -17.35 -8.95 3.17
N GLY A 114 -16.27 -9.66 2.83
CA GLY A 114 -16.35 -11.01 2.28
C GLY A 114 -16.86 -11.08 0.83
N LEU A 115 -16.73 -10.00 0.06
CA LEU A 115 -17.10 -9.94 -1.36
C LEU A 115 -15.89 -10.27 -2.23
N ALA A 116 -16.06 -11.18 -3.19
CA ALA A 116 -14.97 -11.63 -4.07
C ALA A 116 -14.51 -10.58 -5.09
N GLY A 117 -15.33 -9.58 -5.41
CA GLY A 117 -15.01 -8.55 -6.38
C GLY A 117 -16.12 -7.51 -6.54
N VAL A 118 -15.79 -6.44 -7.26
CA VAL A 118 -16.69 -5.31 -7.55
C VAL A 118 -16.54 -4.89 -9.01
N PHE A 119 -17.64 -4.54 -9.66
CA PHE A 119 -17.62 -3.83 -10.94
C PHE A 119 -17.68 -2.33 -10.67
N THR A 120 -16.84 -1.55 -11.36
CA THR A 120 -16.83 -0.09 -11.29
C THR A 120 -16.60 0.49 -12.68
N PRO A 121 -17.27 1.61 -13.05
CA PRO A 121 -16.95 2.31 -14.29
C PRO A 121 -15.58 3.00 -14.25
N THR A 122 -14.97 3.14 -13.07
CA THR A 122 -13.69 3.82 -12.90
C THR A 122 -12.56 3.08 -13.62
N GLY A 123 -11.94 3.74 -14.61
CA GLY A 123 -10.80 3.23 -15.37
C GLY A 123 -11.16 2.56 -16.70
N VAL A 124 -12.45 2.39 -17.01
CA VAL A 124 -12.90 1.89 -18.32
C VAL A 124 -12.35 2.78 -19.44
N GLY A 125 -11.77 2.17 -20.48
CA GLY A 125 -11.14 2.87 -21.59
C GLY A 125 -9.75 3.46 -21.29
N THR A 126 -9.14 3.12 -20.15
CA THR A 126 -7.79 3.53 -19.77
C THR A 126 -6.89 2.30 -19.54
N PRO A 127 -5.56 2.45 -19.47
CA PRO A 127 -4.66 1.33 -19.17
C PRO A 127 -4.97 0.59 -17.85
N VAL A 128 -5.66 1.26 -16.90
CA VAL A 128 -6.10 0.62 -15.65
C VAL A 128 -7.04 -0.57 -15.90
N ALA A 129 -7.77 -0.60 -17.02
CA ALA A 129 -8.69 -1.68 -17.37
C ALA A 129 -8.01 -2.87 -18.07
N GLU A 130 -6.73 -2.76 -18.46
CA GLU A 130 -6.01 -3.83 -19.15
C GLU A 130 -5.93 -5.10 -18.27
N GLY A 131 -6.22 -6.26 -18.87
CA GLY A 131 -6.22 -7.55 -18.20
C GLY A 131 -7.38 -7.79 -17.20
N LYS A 132 -8.36 -6.88 -17.09
CA LYS A 132 -9.52 -7.01 -16.20
C LYS A 132 -10.79 -7.37 -16.97
N GLU A 133 -11.73 -8.06 -16.30
CA GLU A 133 -13.04 -8.37 -16.86
C GLU A 133 -13.86 -7.09 -17.08
N LEU A 134 -14.48 -6.97 -18.26
CA LEU A 134 -15.45 -5.92 -18.58
C LEU A 134 -16.84 -6.53 -18.74
N ARG A 135 -17.84 -5.91 -18.12
CA ARG A 135 -19.24 -6.34 -18.18
C ARG A 135 -20.15 -5.14 -18.40
N TYR A 136 -21.09 -5.29 -19.32
CA TYR A 136 -22.14 -4.31 -19.58
C TYR A 136 -23.42 -4.76 -18.87
N PHE A 137 -24.11 -3.81 -18.24
CA PHE A 137 -25.37 -4.02 -17.55
C PHE A 137 -26.43 -3.13 -18.21
N ASP A 138 -27.69 -3.57 -18.21
CA ASP A 138 -28.84 -2.81 -18.72
C ASP A 138 -29.41 -1.83 -17.67
#